data_AF-A0A7W5H994-F1
#
_entry.id   AF-A0A7W5H994-F1
#
_cell.length_a   1.000
_cell.length_b   1.000
_cell.length_c   1.000
_cell.angle_alpha   90.00
_cell.angle_beta   90.00
_cell.angle_gamma   90.00
#
_symmetry.space_group_name_H-M   'P 1'
#
loop_
_entity.id
_entity.type
_entity.pdbx_description
1 polymer ?
#
loop_
_entity_poly.entity_id
_entity_poly.type
_entity_poly.pdbx_seq_one_letter_code
_entity_poly.pdbx_strand_id
1 'polypeptide(L)'
;MMGADFIEMRDCAREGKLPVGVGSGSYISGAILDKNCRIGTNVRITNSAGVDHQGEDEPLQIRDGISIVVKEGQIENDFQG
;
A
#
# COMPACT_ATOMS: atom_id res chain seq x y z
N MET A 1 -13.54 -6.34 24.99
CA MET A 1 -13.16 -4.94 24.72
C MET A 1 -11.78 -4.72 25.31
N MET A 2 -10.76 -4.73 24.46
CA MET A 2 -9.51 -3.98 24.62
C MET A 2 -8.90 -3.97 23.21
N GLY A 3 -8.89 -2.79 22.60
CA GLY A 3 -8.31 -2.54 21.29
C GLY A 3 -6.82 -2.79 21.39
N ALA A 4 -6.35 -3.72 20.60
CA ALA A 4 -4.93 -3.94 20.43
C ALA A 4 -4.52 -3.18 19.18
N ASP A 5 -4.10 -1.94 19.41
CA ASP A 5 -3.23 -1.17 18.53
C ASP A 5 -1.92 -1.96 18.35
N PHE A 6 -1.95 -3.02 17.57
CA PHE A 6 -0.76 -3.70 17.10
C PHE A 6 -0.15 -2.82 16.00
N ILE A 7 0.66 -1.85 16.43
CA ILE A 7 1.74 -1.34 15.59
C ILE A 7 2.67 -2.53 15.39
N GLU A 8 2.48 -3.26 14.29
CA GLU A 8 3.31 -4.37 13.82
C GLU A 8 4.71 -3.84 13.43
N MET A 9 5.45 -3.39 14.43
CA MET A 9 6.87 -3.13 14.36
C MET A 9 7.58 -4.38 14.87
N ARG A 10 7.85 -5.34 13.98
CA ARG A 10 8.93 -6.34 14.14
C ARG A 10 9.12 -7.20 12.86
N ASP A 11 10.10 -6.79 12.08
CA ASP A 11 11.29 -7.63 11.82
C ASP A 11 11.11 -9.02 11.19
N CYS A 12 10.19 -9.18 10.23
CA CYS A 12 10.18 -10.37 9.38
C CYS A 12 10.24 -10.01 7.88
N ALA A 13 11.16 -9.13 7.49
CA ALA A 13 11.60 -9.07 6.10
C ALA A 13 12.36 -10.38 5.82
N ARG A 14 11.64 -11.42 5.38
CA ARG A 14 12.28 -12.54 4.66
C ARG A 14 13.11 -11.91 3.55
N GLU A 15 14.40 -12.25 3.50
CA GLU A 15 15.41 -11.68 2.59
C GLU A 15 14.79 -11.23 1.25
N GLY A 16 14.76 -9.91 1.03
CA GLY A 16 14.30 -9.28 -0.22
C GLY A 16 12.83 -8.83 -0.29
N LYS A 17 12.00 -8.99 0.75
CA LYS A 17 10.59 -8.53 0.71
C LYS A 17 10.27 -7.49 1.78
N LEU A 18 9.55 -6.44 1.37
CA LEU A 18 8.98 -5.43 2.28
C LEU A 18 8.04 -6.06 3.31
N PRO A 19 7.92 -5.50 4.52
CA PRO A 19 6.96 -5.98 5.53
C PRO A 19 5.53 -5.89 4.99
N VAL A 20 4.66 -6.80 5.47
CA VAL A 20 3.21 -6.70 5.19
C VAL A 20 2.66 -5.50 5.92
N GLY A 21 1.75 -4.77 5.27
CA GLY A 21 1.14 -3.56 5.82
C GLY A 21 1.73 -2.29 5.21
N VAL A 22 1.69 -1.21 5.98
CA VAL A 22 2.06 0.13 5.54
C VAL A 22 3.31 0.59 6.27
N GLY A 23 4.38 0.86 5.53
CA GLY A 23 5.62 1.39 6.08
C GLY A 23 5.46 2.79 6.67
N SER A 24 6.38 3.14 7.57
CA SER A 24 6.38 4.43 8.26
C SER A 24 6.49 5.62 7.29
N GLY A 25 5.80 6.72 7.62
CA GLY A 25 5.82 7.95 6.83
C GLY A 25 4.94 7.88 5.57
N SER A 26 4.23 6.78 5.35
CA SER A 26 3.37 6.62 4.18
C SER A 26 2.00 7.26 4.41
N TYR A 27 1.42 7.79 3.33
CA TYR A 27 0.12 8.45 3.30
C TYR A 27 -0.76 7.82 2.22
N ILE A 28 -1.85 7.19 2.64
CA ILE A 28 -2.76 6.46 1.76
C ILE A 28 -4.15 7.02 1.98
N SER A 29 -4.79 7.49 0.91
CA SER A 29 -6.11 8.13 0.99
C SER A 29 -6.97 7.76 -0.21
N GLY A 30 -8.21 7.35 0.05
CA GLY A 30 -9.15 6.94 -1.01
C GLY A 30 -8.69 5.68 -1.76
N ALA A 31 -8.02 4.75 -1.06
CA ALA A 31 -7.49 3.53 -1.64
C ALA A 31 -8.00 2.27 -0.93
N ILE A 32 -8.09 1.18 -1.68
CA ILE A 32 -8.39 -0.17 -1.20
C ILE A 32 -7.09 -0.94 -1.13
N LEU A 33 -6.77 -1.46 0.06
CA LEU A 33 -5.61 -2.30 0.29
C LEU A 33 -6.09 -3.75 0.44
N ASP A 34 -5.67 -4.62 -0.49
CA ASP A 34 -6.02 -6.03 -0.41
C ASP A 34 -5.14 -6.80 0.59
N LYS A 35 -5.48 -8.06 0.85
CA LYS A 35 -4.82 -8.86 1.88
C LYS A 35 -3.34 -9.09 1.55
N ASN A 36 -2.51 -8.98 2.58
CA ASN A 36 -1.06 -9.18 2.50
C ASN A 36 -0.32 -8.21 1.55
N CYS A 37 -0.91 -7.05 1.23
CA CYS A 37 -0.19 -5.99 0.54
C CYS A 37 1.03 -5.52 1.35
N ARG A 38 2.07 -5.08 0.65
CA ARG A 38 3.35 -4.64 1.24
C ARG A 38 3.66 -3.25 0.73
N ILE A 39 3.52 -2.26 1.58
CA ILE A 39 3.79 -0.87 1.23
C ILE A 39 5.05 -0.44 1.96
N GLY A 40 6.01 0.08 1.20
CA GLY A 40 7.28 0.61 1.70
C GLY A 40 7.11 1.85 2.59
N THR A 41 8.25 2.41 2.97
CA THR A 41 8.31 3.66 3.75
C THR A 41 8.17 4.88 2.84
N ASN A 42 7.62 5.96 3.37
CA ASN A 42 7.47 7.24 2.65
C ASN A 42 6.66 7.14 1.34
N VAL A 43 5.71 6.21 1.29
CA VAL A 43 4.85 5.97 0.13
C VAL A 43 3.62 6.86 0.19
N ARG A 44 3.28 7.48 -0.94
CA ARG A 44 2.07 8.26 -1.11
C ARG A 44 1.20 7.62 -2.19
N ILE A 45 0.01 7.17 -1.79
CA ILE A 45 -1.00 6.62 -2.70
C ILE A 45 -2.25 7.47 -2.56
N THR A 46 -2.44 8.38 -3.50
CA THR A 46 -3.58 9.28 -3.58
C THR A 46 -3.91 9.51 -5.05
N ASN A 47 -5.11 9.17 -5.47
CA ASN A 47 -5.54 9.51 -6.83
C ASN A 47 -5.93 11.02 -6.97
N SER A 48 -5.03 11.92 -6.57
CA SER A 48 -5.26 13.38 -6.66
C SER A 48 -5.39 13.86 -8.10
N ALA A 49 -4.85 13.10 -9.05
CA ALA A 49 -4.98 13.38 -10.49
C ALA A 49 -6.36 13.03 -11.06
N GLY A 50 -7.22 12.32 -10.30
CA GLY A 50 -8.55 11.91 -10.77
C GLY A 50 -8.48 10.91 -11.94
N VAL A 51 -7.46 10.05 -11.95
CA VAL A 51 -7.31 9.01 -12.97
C VAL A 51 -8.43 8.01 -12.81
N ASP A 52 -9.15 7.69 -13.88
CA ASP A 52 -10.28 6.77 -13.80
C ASP A 52 -9.82 5.31 -13.77
N HIS A 53 -8.84 4.97 -14.62
CA HIS A 53 -8.32 3.61 -14.82
C HIS A 53 -6.81 3.59 -15.08
N GLN A 54 -6.03 2.78 -14.33
CA GLN A 54 -4.57 2.62 -14.49
C GLN A 54 -4.07 1.27 -13.96
N GLY A 55 -2.92 0.81 -14.47
CA GLY A 55 -2.12 -0.23 -13.80
C GLY A 55 -2.76 -1.61 -13.81
N GLU A 56 -3.42 -2.00 -14.90
CA GLU A 56 -4.17 -3.26 -15.00
C GLU A 56 -3.35 -4.53 -14.72
N ASP A 57 -2.04 -4.48 -14.99
CA ASP A 57 -1.08 -5.55 -14.74
C ASP A 57 -0.06 -5.18 -13.63
N GLU A 58 -0.30 -4.08 -12.91
CA GLU A 58 0.59 -3.57 -11.87
C GLU A 58 0.05 -3.86 -10.47
N PRO A 59 0.92 -3.87 -9.43
CA PRO A 59 0.49 -4.09 -8.05
C PRO A 59 -0.40 -2.98 -7.52
N LEU A 60 -0.27 -1.77 -8.05
CA LEU A 60 -1.17 -0.64 -7.82
C LEU A 60 -2.03 -0.43 -9.07
N GLN A 61 -3.33 -0.51 -8.91
CA GLN A 61 -4.31 -0.28 -9.96
C GLN A 61 -5.20 0.88 -9.59
N ILE A 62 -5.85 1.50 -10.57
CA ILE A 62 -6.91 2.46 -10.33
C ILE A 62 -8.15 1.97 -11.08
N ARG A 63 -9.30 1.96 -10.39
CA ARG A 63 -10.61 1.58 -10.95
C ARG A 63 -11.66 2.55 -10.45
N ASP A 64 -12.42 3.15 -11.36
CA ASP A 64 -13.45 4.16 -11.05
C ASP A 64 -12.92 5.30 -10.14
N GLY A 65 -11.66 5.69 -10.33
CA GLY A 65 -11.02 6.71 -9.50
C GLY A 65 -10.49 6.23 -8.14
N ILE A 66 -10.63 4.95 -7.80
CA ILE A 66 -10.16 4.37 -6.53
C ILE A 66 -8.86 3.63 -6.76
N SER A 67 -7.81 3.98 -6.00
CA SER A 67 -6.55 3.25 -6.01
C SER A 67 -6.71 1.90 -5.31
N ILE A 68 -6.21 0.82 -5.90
CA ILE A 68 -6.34 -0.55 -5.41
C ILE A 68 -4.96 -1.18 -5.39
N VAL A 69 -4.48 -1.58 -4.22
CA VAL A 69 -3.27 -2.39 -4.11
C VAL A 69 -3.68 -3.85 -4.05
N VAL A 70 -3.29 -4.63 -5.06
CA VAL A 70 -3.71 -6.03 -5.22
C VAL A 70 -3.11 -6.93 -4.13
N LYS A 71 -3.68 -8.14 -4.01
CA LYS A 71 -3.22 -9.15 -3.06
C LYS A 71 -1.75 -9.47 -3.28
N GLU A 72 -0.96 -9.47 -2.19
CA GLU A 72 0.50 -9.66 -2.23
C GLU A 72 1.26 -8.62 -3.09
N GLY A 73 0.58 -7.55 -3.52
CA GLY A 73 1.18 -6.43 -4.23
C GLY A 73 2.22 -5.73 -3.37
N GLN A 74 3.31 -5.32 -4.00
CA GLN A 74 4.42 -4.65 -3.35
C GLN A 74 4.62 -3.26 -3.95
N ILE A 75 4.60 -2.24 -3.09
CA ILE A 75 4.88 -0.85 -3.44
C ILE A 75 6.20 -0.47 -2.79
N GLU A 76 7.15 -0.03 -3.61
CA GLU A 76 8.49 0.34 -3.17
C GLU A 76 8.52 1.60 -2.30
N ASN A 77 9.63 1.79 -1.60
CA ASN A 77 9.83 3.00 -0.78
C ASN A 77 9.79 4.25 -1.67
N ASP A 78 9.35 5.37 -1.08
CA ASP A 78 9.32 6.69 -1.72
C ASP A 78 8.39 6.80 -2.95
N PHE A 79 7.55 5.80 -3.22
CA PHE A 79 6.54 5.85 -4.29
C PHE A 79 5.60 7.05 -4.11
N GLN A 80 5.33 7.78 -5.20
CA GLN A 80 4.40 8.92 -5.21
C GLN A 80 3.40 8.75 -6.36
N GLY A 81 2.13 8.55 -6.03
CA GLY A 81 1.04 8.42 -7.00
C GLY A 81 -0.32 8.67 -6.39
#